data_AF-A0A933PCD6-F1
#
_entry.id   AF-A0A933PCD6-F1
#
_cell.length_a   1.000
_cell.length_b   1.000
_cell.length_c   1.000
_cell.angle_alpha   90.00
_cell.angle_beta   90.00
_cell.angle_gamma   90.00
#
_symmetry.space_group_name_H-M   'P 1'
#
loop_
_entity.id
_entity.type
_entity.pdbx_description
1 polymer ?
#
loop_
_entity_poly.entity_id
_entity_poly.type
_entity_poly.pdbx_seq_one_letter_code
_entity_poly.pdbx_strand_id
1 'polypeptide(L)'
;MSSDEQTRGEVPGNQPDASAPAGHAVSGESEPVHDLFAGIAAMDAATAVVLDAARCAWSLSDSEARDAVEAFTRAMASAEAARLAVIKVLDERPEAVPGASEGKVAAAFLTGRLNVDPGRANADARAARALDSDSGSLPQVGAALAAGEITREHADACVRAVSRLPKRL
;
A
#
# COMPACT_ATOMS: atom_id res chain seq x y z
N MET A 1 -55.93 -13.52 36.70
CA MET A 1 -55.20 -13.58 37.99
C MET A 1 -53.96 -12.71 37.80
N SER A 2 -54.06 -11.38 37.90
CA SER A 2 -54.01 -10.59 39.15
C SER A 2 -52.91 -11.09 40.10
N SER A 3 -51.79 -10.37 40.15
CA SER A 3 -51.46 -9.52 41.29
C SER A 3 -50.31 -8.56 40.93
N ASP A 4 -50.62 -7.27 41.10
CA ASP A 4 -49.67 -6.18 41.26
C ASP A 4 -48.92 -6.31 42.60
N GLU A 5 -47.67 -5.85 42.67
CA GLU A 5 -47.22 -5.07 43.83
C GLU A 5 -46.06 -4.12 43.46
N GLN A 6 -46.36 -2.83 43.58
CA GLN A 6 -45.48 -1.67 43.48
C GLN A 6 -44.76 -1.40 44.81
N THR A 7 -43.57 -0.81 44.76
CA THR A 7 -43.09 0.35 45.59
C THR A 7 -41.60 0.57 45.32
N ARG A 8 -41.16 1.59 44.55
CA ARG A 8 -41.02 3.04 44.82
C ARG A 8 -39.97 3.40 45.88
N GLY A 9 -38.90 4.08 45.45
CA GLY A 9 -37.91 4.74 46.31
C GLY A 9 -36.77 5.43 45.54
N GLU A 10 -37.03 6.60 44.93
CA GLU A 10 -36.02 7.66 44.72
C GLU A 10 -35.99 8.55 45.97
N VAL A 11 -34.84 9.12 46.38
CA VAL A 11 -34.42 10.56 46.31
C VAL A 11 -32.90 10.70 46.74
N PRO A 12 -32.20 11.87 46.73
CA PRO A 12 -31.08 12.15 45.82
C PRO A 12 -29.76 12.61 46.49
N GLY A 13 -28.72 12.78 45.66
CA GLY A 13 -27.73 13.86 45.79
C GLY A 13 -26.52 13.64 46.71
N ASN A 14 -25.31 13.59 46.12
CA ASN A 14 -24.24 14.50 46.51
C ASN A 14 -23.08 14.44 45.50
N GLN A 15 -22.70 15.59 44.95
CA GLN A 15 -21.41 15.81 44.30
C GLN A 15 -20.66 16.82 45.16
N PRO A 16 -19.36 16.64 45.38
CA PRO A 16 -18.50 17.80 45.24
C PRO A 16 -17.19 17.51 44.47
N ASP A 17 -16.75 18.59 43.84
CA ASP A 17 -15.46 18.83 43.20
C ASP A 17 -14.24 18.26 43.93
N ALA A 18 -13.31 17.70 43.15
CA ALA A 18 -11.89 17.82 43.42
C ALA A 18 -11.12 17.93 42.09
N SER A 19 -10.61 19.12 41.84
CA SER A 19 -9.68 19.45 40.76
C SER A 19 -8.32 18.76 40.95
N ALA A 20 -7.85 18.12 39.86
CA ALA A 20 -6.48 17.92 39.34
C ALA A 20 -5.32 17.46 40.26
N PRO A 21 -4.32 16.73 39.71
CA PRO A 21 -3.29 17.46 38.98
C PRO A 21 -3.05 16.95 37.55
N ALA A 22 -2.62 17.90 36.73
CA ALA A 22 -2.04 17.69 35.42
C ALA A 22 -0.76 16.85 35.46
N GLY A 23 -0.48 16.18 34.34
CA GLY A 23 0.88 15.95 33.90
C GLY A 23 1.44 14.54 34.07
N HIS A 24 1.10 13.65 33.13
CA HIS A 24 2.19 13.02 32.39
C HIS A 24 1.78 12.85 30.94
N ALA A 25 2.41 13.67 30.10
CA ALA A 25 2.48 13.46 28.68
C ALA A 25 3.08 12.08 28.44
N VAL A 26 2.35 11.24 27.72
CA VAL A 26 2.99 10.46 26.67
C VAL A 26 2.22 10.85 25.43
N SER A 27 2.70 11.91 24.78
CA SER A 27 2.65 11.96 23.32
C SER A 27 3.32 10.68 22.86
N GLY A 28 2.53 9.64 22.68
CA GLY A 28 2.89 8.59 21.74
C GLY A 28 2.77 9.26 20.39
N GLU A 29 3.81 10.01 19.99
CA GLU A 29 4.20 9.95 18.60
C GLU A 29 4.33 8.46 18.34
N SER A 30 3.29 7.87 17.72
CA SER A 30 3.41 6.54 17.17
C SER A 30 4.66 6.60 16.34
N GLU A 31 5.73 5.97 16.83
CA GLU A 31 6.94 5.80 16.04
C GLU A 31 6.46 5.29 14.68
N PRO A 32 6.89 5.91 13.57
CA PRO A 32 6.49 5.41 12.27
C PRO A 32 6.82 3.93 12.23
N VAL A 33 5.78 3.08 12.17
CA VAL A 33 5.92 1.63 12.09
C VAL A 33 6.39 1.33 10.67
N HIS A 34 7.65 1.69 10.39
CA HIS A 34 8.30 1.49 9.11
C HIS A 34 8.87 0.07 9.08
N ASP A 35 7.99 -0.90 9.23
CA ASP A 35 8.33 -2.31 9.06
C ASP A 35 8.44 -2.70 7.58
N LEU A 36 8.43 -1.72 6.66
CA LEU A 36 8.60 -1.96 5.23
C LEU A 36 9.89 -2.73 4.93
N PHE A 37 10.99 -2.39 5.62
CA PHE A 37 12.24 -3.12 5.43
C PHE A 37 12.19 -4.56 5.99
N ALA A 38 11.47 -4.82 7.09
CA ALA A 38 11.26 -6.20 7.52
C ALA A 38 10.29 -6.95 6.60
N GLY A 39 9.29 -6.27 6.03
CA GLY A 39 8.42 -6.80 5.00
C GLY A 39 9.20 -7.20 3.74
N ILE A 40 10.14 -6.35 3.28
CA ILE A 40 11.07 -6.68 2.19
C ILE A 40 11.94 -7.89 2.58
N ALA A 41 12.48 -7.93 3.80
CA ALA A 41 13.26 -9.07 4.27
C ALA A 41 12.42 -10.37 4.33
N ALA A 42 11.14 -10.28 4.68
CA ALA A 42 10.22 -11.41 4.66
C ALA A 42 9.91 -11.86 3.22
N MET A 43 9.77 -10.92 2.27
CA MET A 43 9.64 -11.23 0.84
C MET A 43 10.89 -11.95 0.31
N ASP A 44 12.09 -11.51 0.71
CA ASP A 44 13.35 -12.14 0.32
C ASP A 44 13.44 -13.58 0.87
N ALA A 45 13.10 -13.77 2.15
CA ALA A 45 13.07 -15.10 2.77
C ALA A 45 12.05 -16.03 2.10
N ALA A 46 10.83 -15.54 1.83
CA ALA A 46 9.80 -16.31 1.13
C ALA A 46 10.23 -16.65 -0.30
N THR A 47 10.86 -15.71 -1.01
CA THR A 47 11.38 -15.92 -2.36
C THR A 47 12.45 -17.01 -2.36
N ALA A 48 13.33 -17.07 -1.36
CA ALA A 48 14.31 -18.15 -1.24
C ALA A 48 13.66 -19.53 -1.09
N VAL A 49 12.63 -19.65 -0.26
CA VAL A 49 11.84 -20.89 -0.10
C VAL A 49 11.17 -21.29 -1.41
N VAL A 50 10.56 -20.32 -2.11
CA VAL A 50 9.87 -20.55 -3.38
C VAL A 50 10.84 -20.97 -4.48
N LEU A 51 12.03 -20.37 -4.55
CA LEU A 51 13.07 -20.74 -5.53
C LEU A 51 13.58 -22.17 -5.30
N ASP A 52 13.70 -22.60 -4.05
CA ASP A 52 14.07 -23.99 -3.73
C ASP A 52 12.97 -24.96 -4.16
N ALA A 53 11.72 -24.69 -3.78
CA ALA A 53 10.56 -25.50 -4.16
C ALA A 53 10.37 -25.58 -5.69
N ALA A 54 10.63 -24.47 -6.42
CA ALA A 54 10.50 -24.39 -7.87
C ALA A 54 11.47 -25.35 -8.62
N ARG A 55 12.55 -25.81 -7.98
CA ARG A 55 13.44 -26.85 -8.55
C ARG A 55 12.72 -28.18 -8.77
N CYS A 56 11.66 -28.40 -8.01
CA CYS A 56 10.80 -29.58 -8.10
C CYS A 56 9.47 -29.29 -8.82
N ALA A 57 9.32 -28.15 -9.51
CA ALA A 57 8.07 -27.78 -10.19
C ALA A 57 7.61 -28.81 -11.25
N TRP A 58 8.51 -29.67 -11.72
CA TRP A 58 8.18 -30.80 -12.61
C TRP A 58 7.22 -31.82 -11.96
N SER A 59 7.09 -31.84 -10.63
CA SER A 59 6.21 -32.77 -9.91
C SER A 59 4.78 -32.26 -9.73
N LEU A 60 4.48 -31.03 -10.16
CA LEU A 60 3.12 -30.47 -10.08
C LEU A 60 2.19 -31.18 -11.05
N SER A 61 0.97 -31.45 -10.61
CA SER A 61 -0.14 -31.79 -11.52
C SER A 61 -0.54 -30.59 -12.39
N ASP A 62 -1.28 -30.84 -13.47
CA ASP A 62 -1.76 -29.78 -14.36
C ASP A 62 -2.64 -28.73 -13.66
N SER A 63 -3.39 -29.12 -12.63
CA SER A 63 -4.16 -28.17 -11.80
C SER A 63 -3.25 -27.35 -10.89
N GLU A 64 -2.31 -28.00 -10.19
CA GLU A 64 -1.38 -27.29 -9.30
C GLU A 64 -0.47 -26.34 -10.08
N ALA A 65 -0.06 -26.70 -11.29
CA ALA A 65 0.72 -25.82 -12.15
C ALA A 65 -0.05 -24.55 -12.55
N ARG A 66 -1.36 -24.68 -12.87
CA ARG A 66 -2.22 -23.53 -13.17
C ARG A 66 -2.42 -22.65 -11.95
N ASP A 67 -2.75 -23.26 -10.81
CA ASP A 67 -2.96 -22.54 -9.54
C ASP A 67 -1.68 -21.82 -9.10
N ALA A 68 -0.51 -22.43 -9.29
CA ALA A 68 0.77 -21.81 -8.99
C ALA A 68 1.02 -20.57 -9.86
N VAL A 69 0.81 -20.65 -11.19
CA VAL A 69 0.96 -19.50 -12.09
C VAL A 69 0.01 -18.37 -11.71
N GLU A 70 -1.22 -18.70 -11.33
CA GLU A 70 -2.21 -17.73 -10.88
C GLU A 70 -1.76 -17.06 -9.58
N ALA A 71 -1.32 -17.85 -8.58
CA ALA A 71 -0.82 -17.34 -7.31
C ALA A 71 0.42 -16.44 -7.46
N PHE A 72 1.38 -16.82 -8.33
CA PHE A 72 2.53 -16.00 -8.64
C PHE A 72 2.13 -14.66 -9.26
N THR A 73 1.18 -14.69 -10.20
CA THR A 73 0.69 -13.48 -10.86
C THR A 73 0.09 -12.50 -9.86
N ARG A 74 -0.72 -13.01 -8.91
CA ARG A 74 -1.28 -12.19 -7.81
C ARG A 74 -0.20 -11.62 -6.90
N ALA A 75 0.76 -12.45 -6.48
CA ALA A 75 1.84 -12.01 -5.59
C ALA A 75 2.71 -10.93 -6.25
N MET A 76 3.04 -11.08 -7.53
CA MET A 76 3.79 -10.07 -8.29
C MET A 76 3.02 -8.76 -8.43
N ALA A 77 1.70 -8.82 -8.66
CA ALA A 77 0.84 -7.64 -8.73
C ALA A 77 0.83 -6.87 -7.40
N SER A 78 0.62 -7.56 -6.27
CA SER A 78 0.66 -6.96 -4.94
C SER A 78 2.03 -6.35 -4.60
N ALA A 79 3.12 -7.05 -4.93
CA ALA A 79 4.47 -6.55 -4.74
C ALA A 79 4.76 -5.28 -5.57
N GLU A 80 4.28 -5.24 -6.81
CA GLU A 80 4.44 -4.07 -7.68
C GLU A 80 3.61 -2.87 -7.17
N ALA A 81 2.42 -3.08 -6.61
CA ALA A 81 1.67 -2.02 -5.93
C ALA A 81 2.46 -1.41 -4.77
N ALA A 82 3.05 -2.26 -3.92
CA ALA A 82 3.91 -1.80 -2.82
C ALA A 82 5.13 -1.02 -3.34
N ARG A 83 5.77 -1.50 -4.41
CA ARG A 83 6.90 -0.79 -5.06
C ARG A 83 6.49 0.59 -5.57
N LEU A 84 5.32 0.71 -6.19
CA LEU A 84 4.80 1.98 -6.70
C LEU A 84 4.51 2.98 -5.58
N ALA A 85 4.00 2.53 -4.42
CA ALA A 85 3.82 3.39 -3.26
C ALA A 85 5.16 4.00 -2.79
N VAL A 86 6.22 3.20 -2.75
CA VAL A 86 7.58 3.69 -2.40
C VAL A 86 8.13 4.63 -3.47
N ILE A 87 7.88 4.36 -4.76
CA ILE A 87 8.25 5.26 -5.86
C ILE A 87 7.56 6.62 -5.71
N LYS A 88 6.28 6.66 -5.33
CA LYS A 88 5.54 7.91 -5.07
C LYS A 88 6.20 8.69 -3.93
N VAL A 89 6.50 8.03 -2.81
CA VAL A 89 7.18 8.66 -1.67
C VAL A 89 8.55 9.22 -2.06
N LEU A 90 9.31 8.51 -2.90
CA LEU A 90 10.59 8.99 -3.40
C LEU A 90 10.41 10.21 -4.32
N ASP A 91 9.39 10.19 -5.17
CA ASP A 91 9.14 11.26 -6.15
C ASP A 91 8.74 12.59 -5.50
N GLU A 92 8.15 12.54 -4.31
CA GLU A 92 7.76 13.68 -3.47
C GLU A 92 8.89 14.25 -2.61
N ARG A 93 10.08 13.64 -2.64
CA ARG A 93 11.24 14.06 -1.84
C ARG A 93 12.29 14.72 -2.75
N PRO A 94 12.18 16.02 -3.06
CA PRO A 94 13.08 16.72 -3.99
C PRO A 94 14.57 16.56 -3.61
N GLU A 95 14.88 16.50 -2.33
CA GLU A 95 16.25 16.37 -1.82
C GLU A 95 16.81 14.93 -1.82
N ALA A 96 16.00 13.93 -2.16
CA ALA A 96 16.44 12.52 -2.13
C ALA A 96 17.41 12.17 -3.27
N VAL A 97 17.41 12.95 -4.36
CA VAL A 97 18.34 12.77 -5.49
C VAL A 97 18.90 14.13 -5.90
N PRO A 98 20.18 14.41 -5.61
CA PRO A 98 20.80 15.69 -5.96
C PRO A 98 20.69 16.02 -7.46
N GLY A 99 20.19 17.22 -7.77
CA GLY A 99 20.05 17.72 -9.14
C GLY A 99 18.83 17.21 -9.92
N ALA A 100 17.97 16.38 -9.31
CA ALA A 100 16.69 16.02 -9.91
C ALA A 100 15.69 17.18 -9.83
N SER A 101 14.86 17.32 -10.86
CA SER A 101 13.73 18.27 -10.82
C SER A 101 12.57 17.71 -9.99
N GLU A 102 11.77 18.62 -9.43
CA GLU A 102 10.55 18.26 -8.71
C GLU A 102 9.61 17.40 -9.58
N GLY A 103 9.05 16.33 -9.01
CA GLY A 103 8.22 15.36 -9.72
C GLY A 103 8.95 14.46 -10.74
N LYS A 104 10.29 14.52 -10.75
CA LYS A 104 11.18 13.66 -11.55
C LYS A 104 12.20 12.89 -10.71
N VAL A 105 12.18 13.05 -9.38
CA VAL A 105 13.15 12.46 -8.45
C VAL A 105 13.18 10.94 -8.59
N ALA A 106 12.02 10.28 -8.59
CA ALA A 106 11.97 8.83 -8.67
C ALA A 106 12.44 8.34 -10.04
N ALA A 107 12.03 8.99 -11.14
CA ALA A 107 12.49 8.62 -12.47
C ALA A 107 14.01 8.79 -12.62
N ALA A 108 14.59 9.87 -12.07
CA ALA A 108 16.03 10.10 -12.05
C ALA A 108 16.77 9.01 -11.25
N PHE A 109 16.24 8.61 -10.09
CA PHE A 109 16.79 7.52 -9.30
C PHE A 109 16.75 6.18 -10.05
N LEU A 110 15.59 5.81 -10.60
CA LEU A 110 15.40 4.54 -11.31
C LEU A 110 16.36 4.43 -12.50
N THR A 111 16.53 5.50 -13.28
CA THR A 111 17.48 5.50 -14.41
C THR A 111 18.93 5.54 -13.95
N GLY A 112 19.29 6.44 -13.03
CA GLY A 112 20.70 6.65 -12.64
C GLY A 112 21.27 5.54 -11.75
N ARG A 113 20.47 4.97 -10.85
CA ARG A 113 20.92 3.99 -9.85
C ARG A 113 20.55 2.56 -10.19
N LEU A 114 19.37 2.34 -10.78
CA LEU A 114 18.86 1.00 -11.10
C LEU A 114 18.97 0.66 -12.59
N ASN A 115 19.50 1.57 -13.42
CA ASN A 115 19.65 1.40 -14.87
C ASN A 115 18.34 1.04 -15.58
N VAL A 116 17.19 1.48 -15.06
CA VAL A 116 15.89 1.30 -15.71
C VAL A 116 15.81 2.24 -16.91
N ASP A 117 15.31 1.72 -18.04
CA ASP A 117 15.04 2.51 -19.24
C ASP A 117 14.26 3.79 -18.90
N PRO A 118 14.65 4.98 -19.43
CA PRO A 118 13.98 6.23 -19.11
C PRO A 118 12.47 6.24 -19.37
N GLY A 119 12.02 5.57 -20.44
CA GLY A 119 10.60 5.44 -20.75
C GLY A 119 9.86 4.64 -19.68
N ARG A 120 10.43 3.51 -19.26
CA ARG A 120 9.90 2.70 -18.15
C ARG A 120 9.92 3.45 -16.82
N ALA A 121 11.01 4.12 -16.48
CA ALA A 121 11.14 4.90 -15.24
C ALA A 121 10.08 6.01 -15.14
N ASN A 122 9.83 6.73 -16.24
CA ASN A 122 8.77 7.75 -16.29
C ASN A 122 7.37 7.12 -16.24
N ALA A 123 7.17 5.93 -16.82
CA ALA A 123 5.90 5.21 -16.74
C ALA A 123 5.60 4.76 -15.30
N ASP A 124 6.60 4.26 -14.58
CA ASP A 124 6.48 3.87 -13.18
C ASP A 124 6.18 5.07 -12.28
N ALA A 125 6.90 6.19 -12.41
CA ALA A 125 6.60 7.41 -11.67
C ALA A 125 5.18 7.95 -11.98
N ARG A 126 4.72 7.85 -13.23
CA ARG A 126 3.35 8.23 -13.61
C ARG A 126 2.31 7.32 -12.96
N ALA A 127 2.53 6.02 -12.99
CA ALA A 127 1.61 5.06 -12.40
C ALA A 127 1.56 5.19 -10.88
N ALA A 128 2.72 5.37 -10.23
CA ALA A 128 2.82 5.61 -8.80
C ALA A 128 1.93 6.79 -8.34
N ARG A 129 1.96 7.91 -9.08
CA ARG A 129 1.07 9.05 -8.80
C ARG A 129 -0.39 8.78 -9.14
N ALA A 130 -0.67 8.10 -10.26
CA ALA A 130 -2.04 7.87 -10.70
C ALA A 130 -2.80 6.87 -9.82
N LEU A 131 -2.11 5.85 -9.30
CA LEU A 131 -2.68 4.75 -8.51
C LEU A 131 -2.66 5.00 -7.01
N ASP A 132 -2.10 6.12 -6.56
CA ASP A 132 -2.04 6.51 -5.16
C ASP A 132 -3.44 6.57 -4.53
N SER A 133 -3.59 6.04 -3.32
CA SER A 133 -4.89 5.95 -2.65
C SER A 133 -5.46 7.30 -2.25
N ASP A 134 -4.59 8.26 -1.94
CA ASP A 134 -4.99 9.50 -1.28
C ASP A 134 -5.17 10.63 -2.30
N SER A 135 -4.32 10.66 -3.32
CA SER A 135 -4.21 11.77 -4.28
C SER A 135 -4.30 11.34 -5.75
N GLY A 136 -4.34 10.03 -6.02
CA GLY A 136 -4.33 9.50 -7.37
C GLY A 136 -5.64 9.68 -8.12
N SER A 137 -5.57 9.66 -9.46
CA SER A 137 -6.76 9.72 -10.33
C SER A 137 -7.43 8.36 -10.54
N LEU A 138 -6.78 7.27 -10.14
CA LEU A 138 -7.21 5.88 -10.30
C LEU A 138 -7.02 5.05 -9.02
N PRO A 139 -7.51 5.49 -7.84
CA PRO A 139 -7.25 4.80 -6.58
C PRO A 139 -7.87 3.39 -6.54
N GLN A 140 -9.02 3.15 -7.19
CA GLN A 140 -9.63 1.82 -7.25
C GLN A 140 -8.80 0.84 -8.09
N VAL A 141 -8.12 1.32 -9.13
CA VAL A 141 -7.17 0.50 -9.92
C VAL A 141 -5.95 0.17 -9.08
N GLY A 142 -5.46 1.12 -8.29
CA GLY A 142 -4.39 0.89 -7.32
C GLY A 142 -4.76 -0.18 -6.29
N ALA A 143 -5.97 -0.12 -5.73
CA ALA A 143 -6.48 -1.12 -4.79
C ALA A 143 -6.60 -2.51 -5.43
N ALA A 144 -7.12 -2.60 -6.66
CA ALA A 144 -7.21 -3.87 -7.39
C ALA A 144 -5.82 -4.48 -7.68
N LEU A 145 -4.83 -3.65 -8.01
CA LEU A 145 -3.44 -4.10 -8.19
C LEU A 145 -2.86 -4.62 -6.87
N ALA A 146 -3.08 -3.90 -5.77
CA ALA A 146 -2.62 -4.29 -4.44
C ALA A 146 -3.26 -5.60 -3.96
N ALA A 147 -4.53 -5.83 -4.29
CA ALA A 147 -5.24 -7.08 -4.01
C ALA A 147 -4.84 -8.25 -4.94
N GLY A 148 -4.02 -7.99 -5.98
CA GLY A 148 -3.64 -8.98 -6.97
C GLY A 148 -4.77 -9.37 -7.93
N GLU A 149 -5.85 -8.59 -8.00
CA GLU A 149 -7.00 -8.84 -8.89
C GLU A 149 -6.69 -8.48 -10.35
N ILE A 150 -5.78 -7.53 -10.56
CA ILE A 150 -5.28 -7.13 -11.87
C ILE A 150 -3.76 -7.14 -11.90
N THR A 151 -3.17 -7.32 -13.08
CA THR A 151 -1.71 -7.24 -13.26
C THR A 151 -1.24 -5.80 -13.44
N ARG A 152 0.08 -5.62 -13.39
CA ARG A 152 0.72 -4.32 -13.64
C ARG A 152 0.39 -3.77 -15.04
N GLU A 153 0.28 -4.64 -16.04
CA GLU A 153 -0.04 -4.30 -17.41
C GLU A 153 -1.46 -3.74 -17.54
N HIS A 154 -2.43 -4.34 -16.83
CA HIS A 154 -3.80 -3.82 -16.76
C HIS A 154 -3.83 -2.43 -16.11
N ALA A 155 -3.15 -2.25 -14.98
CA ALA A 155 -3.05 -0.96 -14.33
C ALA A 155 -2.42 0.11 -15.24
N ASP A 156 -1.34 -0.23 -15.95
CA ASP A 156 -0.70 0.66 -16.92
C ASP A 156 -1.62 1.00 -18.10
N ALA A 157 -2.45 0.07 -18.56
CA ALA A 157 -3.44 0.33 -19.59
C ALA A 157 -4.47 1.37 -19.13
N CYS A 158 -4.98 1.26 -17.90
CA CYS A 158 -5.87 2.25 -17.29
C CYS A 158 -5.19 3.63 -17.17
N VAL A 159 -3.95 3.68 -16.66
CA VAL A 159 -3.19 4.93 -16.54
C VAL A 159 -2.98 5.60 -17.91
N ARG A 160 -2.63 4.82 -18.94
CA ARG A 160 -2.50 5.35 -20.32
C ARG A 160 -3.83 5.84 -20.86
N ALA A 161 -4.93 5.13 -20.64
CA ALA A 161 -6.25 5.51 -21.10
C ALA A 161 -6.69 6.85 -20.49
N VAL A 162 -6.57 7.00 -19.17
CA VAL A 162 -6.94 8.24 -18.47
C VAL A 162 -6.09 9.43 -18.92
N SER A 163 -4.79 9.22 -19.19
CA SER A 163 -3.91 10.30 -19.67
C SER A 163 -4.31 10.91 -21.02
N ARG A 164 -5.19 10.23 -21.78
CA ARG A 164 -5.70 10.68 -23.07
C ARG A 164 -7.08 11.35 -22.98
N LEU A 165 -7.72 11.33 -21.81
CA LEU A 165 -9.02 11.98 -21.63
C LEU A 165 -8.87 13.51 -21.66
N PRO A 166 -9.81 14.23 -22.29
CA PRO A 166 -9.81 15.68 -22.26
C PRO A 166 -10.00 16.17 -20.81
N LYS A 167 -9.26 17.22 -20.44
CA LYS A 167 -9.28 17.77 -19.07
C LYS A 167 -10.59 18.51 -18.72
N ARG A 168 -11.46 18.71 -19.70
CA ARG A 168 -12.79 19.33 -19.60
C ARG A 168 -13.71 18.61 -20.59
N LEU A 169 -14.88 18.18 -20.11
CA LEU A 169 -16.00 17.71 -20.93
C LEU A 169 -16.92 18.88 -21.27
#